data_AF-A0A7K4B884-F1
#
_entry.id   AF-A0A7K4B884-F1
#
_cell.length_a   1.000
_cell.length_b   1.000
_cell.length_c   1.000
_cell.angle_alpha   90.00
_cell.angle_beta   90.00
_cell.angle_gamma   90.00
#
_symmetry.space_group_name_H-M   'P 1'
#
loop_
_entity.id
_entity.type
_entity.pdbx_description
1 polymer ?
#
loop_
_entity_poly.entity_id
_entity_poly.type
_entity_poly.pdbx_seq_one_letter_code
_entity_poly.pdbx_strand_id
1 'polypeptide(L)' 'MTGEKPEYVEVTCQHCGGEGCCFCDTKGTVSVKWPEKMCRHCNGVGCIYCGYTGWGGLRGKYD' A
#
# COMPACT_ATOMS: atom_id res chain seq x y z
N MET A 1 19.04 -0.81 21.12
CA MET A 1 18.51 -1.18 19.80
C MET A 1 17.99 0.09 19.17
N THR A 2 18.83 0.77 18.38
CA THR A 2 18.43 1.96 17.60
C THR A 2 17.43 1.48 16.56
N GLY A 3 16.14 1.66 16.85
CA GLY A 3 15.05 1.27 15.96
C GLY A 3 15.02 2.19 14.75
N GLU A 4 15.81 1.85 13.74
CA GLU A 4 15.68 2.44 12.40
C GLU A 4 14.27 2.14 11.90
N LYS A 5 13.43 3.17 11.82
CA LYS A 5 12.07 3.03 11.31
C LYS A 5 12.16 2.71 9.82
N PRO A 6 11.55 1.61 9.35
CA PRO A 6 11.63 1.26 7.94
C PRO A 6 10.96 2.36 7.12
N GLU A 7 11.61 2.80 6.04
CA GLU A 7 11.06 3.84 5.16
C GLU A 7 9.75 3.37 4.50
N TYR A 8 9.66 2.07 4.22
CA TYR A 8 8.47 1.40 3.70
C TYR A 8 8.09 0.21 4.57
N VAL A 9 6.79 0.05 4.81
CA VAL A 9 6.19 -1.09 5.49
C VAL A 9 5.30 -1.86 4.52
N GLU A 10 5.26 -3.19 4.68
CA GLU A 10 4.30 -4.01 3.95
C GLU A 10 2.97 -4.04 4.69
N VAL A 11 1.91 -3.71 3.97
CA VAL A 11 0.54 -3.69 4.48
C VAL A 11 -0.35 -4.54 3.59
N THR A 12 -1.40 -5.10 4.17
CA THR A 12 -2.40 -5.85 3.43
C THR A 12 -3.09 -4.94 2.42
N CYS A 13 -3.22 -5.37 1.17
CA CYS A 13 -3.97 -4.63 0.16
C CYS A 13 -5.41 -4.46 0.62
N GLN A 14 -5.86 -3.20 0.80
CA GLN A 14 -7.18 -2.92 1.35
C GLN A 14 -8.29 -3.33 0.40
N HIS A 15 -8.02 -3.31 -0.90
CA HIS A 15 -9.00 -3.63 -1.94
C HIS A 15 -9.37 -5.11 -1.98
N CYS A 16 -8.39 -6.01 -1.85
CA CYS A 16 -8.63 -7.46 -1.86
C CYS A 16 -8.50 -8.11 -0.49
N GLY A 17 -8.29 -7.34 0.58
CA GLY A 17 -8.16 -7.86 1.94
C GLY A 17 -7.04 -8.89 2.15
N GLY A 18 -6.08 -8.99 1.23
CA GLY A 18 -5.02 -10.01 1.29
C GLY A 18 -5.18 -11.20 0.35
N GLU A 19 -6.29 -11.30 -0.41
CA GLU A 19 -6.52 -12.42 -1.33
C GLU A 19 -5.58 -12.43 -2.55
N GLY A 20 -4.99 -11.27 -2.88
CA GLY A 20 -4.16 -11.09 -4.07
C GLY A 20 -4.99 -10.70 -5.30
N CYS A 21 -4.91 -9.43 -5.70
CA CYS A 21 -5.54 -8.91 -6.90
C CYS A 21 -4.50 -8.37 -7.90
N CYS A 22 -4.94 -8.04 -9.11
CA CYS A 22 -4.07 -7.47 -10.15
C CYS A 22 -3.37 -6.17 -9.70
N PHE A 23 -3.97 -5.41 -8.78
CA PHE A 23 -3.41 -4.14 -8.28
C PHE A 23 -2.26 -4.30 -7.28
N CYS A 24 -2.21 -5.42 -6.57
CA CYS A 24 -1.11 -5.76 -5.67
C CYS A 24 -0.22 -6.88 -6.24
N ASP A 25 -0.19 -7.05 -7.57
CA ASP A 25 0.59 -8.08 -8.26
C ASP A 25 0.30 -9.49 -7.76
N THR A 26 -0.95 -9.78 -7.40
CA THR A 26 -1.40 -11.06 -6.82
C THR A 26 -0.71 -11.44 -5.51
N LYS A 27 0.03 -10.51 -4.87
CA LYS A 27 0.72 -10.77 -3.60
C LYS A 27 -0.20 -10.74 -2.39
N GLY A 28 -1.30 -9.99 -2.47
CA GLY A 28 -2.18 -9.70 -1.33
C GLY A 28 -1.67 -8.56 -0.45
N THR A 29 -0.40 -8.18 -0.56
CA THR A 29 0.23 -7.08 0.18
C THR A 29 0.80 -6.00 -0.75
N VAL A 30 1.00 -4.80 -0.21
CA VAL A 30 1.63 -3.67 -0.89
C VAL A 30 2.61 -2.97 0.04
N SER A 31 3.72 -2.47 -0.50
CA SER A 31 4.69 -1.69 0.27
C SER A 31 4.31 -0.21 0.24
N VAL A 32 4.17 0.40 1.42
CA VAL A 32 3.75 1.81 1.59
C VAL A 32 4.71 2.55 2.49
N LYS A 33 4.89 3.85 2.26
CA LYS A 33 5.78 4.68 3.06
C LYS A 33 5.30 4.74 4.51
N TRP A 34 6.22 4.61 5.47
CA TRP A 34 5.91 4.78 6.88
C TRP A 34 5.73 6.27 7.25
N PRO A 35 4.77 6.62 8.15
CA PRO A 35 3.72 5.76 8.68
C PRO A 35 2.66 5.47 7.61
N GLU A 36 2.13 4.25 7.63
CA GLU A 36 1.10 3.81 6.69
C GLU A 36 -0.13 4.73 6.77
N LYS A 37 -0.58 5.22 5.62
CA LYS A 37 -1.75 6.10 5.54
C LYS A 37 -2.67 5.63 4.44
N MET A 38 -3.96 5.64 4.74
CA MET A 38 -4.99 5.44 3.73
C MET A 38 -4.89 6.51 2.65
N CYS A 39 -5.30 6.16 1.44
CA CYS A 39 -5.32 7.11 0.33
C CYS A 39 -6.22 8.30 0.68
N ARG A 40 -5.67 9.51 0.72
CA ARG A 40 -6.43 10.74 1.03
C ARG A 40 -7.59 11.04 0.08
N HIS A 41 -7.59 10.46 -1.12
CA HIS A 41 -8.59 10.73 -2.15
C HIS A 41 -9.81 9.82 -2.03
N CYS A 42 -9.63 8.56 -1.61
CA CYS A 42 -10.69 7.56 -1.56
C CYS A 42 -10.86 6.91 -0.18
N ASN A 43 -10.04 7.31 0.80
CA ASN A 43 -10.03 6.82 2.17
C ASN A 43 -10.05 5.27 2.29
N GLY A 44 -9.28 4.58 1.43
CA GLY A 44 -9.17 3.13 1.45
C GLY A 44 -10.12 2.37 0.51
N VAL A 45 -11.09 3.05 -0.13
CA VAL A 45 -12.03 2.40 -1.08
C VAL A 45 -11.33 1.87 -2.34
N GLY A 46 -10.25 2.53 -2.76
CA GLY A 46 -9.54 2.24 -4.02
C GLY A 46 -9.89 3.26 -5.11
N CYS A 47 -8.87 3.89 -5.68
CA CYS A 47 -9.01 4.84 -6.79
C CYS A 47 -7.73 4.86 -7.64
N ILE A 48 -7.79 5.54 -8.78
CA ILE A 48 -6.64 5.67 -9.70
C ILE A 48 -5.36 6.22 -9.01
N TYR A 49 -5.50 7.09 -8.01
CA TYR A 49 -4.36 7.71 -7.32
C TYR A 49 -3.61 6.77 -6.37
N CYS A 50 -4.26 5.71 -5.90
CA CYS A 50 -3.63 4.67 -5.09
C CYS A 50 -3.45 3.36 -5.86
N GLY A 51 -3.53 3.40 -7.19
CA GLY A 51 -3.50 2.19 -8.02
C GLY A 51 -4.55 1.17 -7.62
N TYR A 52 -5.70 1.62 -7.11
CA TYR A 52 -6.79 0.79 -6.56
C TYR A 52 -6.43 -0.09 -5.35
N THR A 53 -5.28 0.10 -4.70
CA THR A 53 -4.89 -0.69 -3.52
C THR A 53 -5.49 -0.17 -2.20
N GLY A 54 -6.00 1.06 -2.21
CA GLY A 54 -6.55 1.77 -1.05
C GLY A 54 -5.51 2.57 -0.25
N TRP A 55 -4.21 2.37 -0.50
CA TRP A 55 -3.14 2.96 0.31
C TRP A 55 -2.48 4.20 -0.34
N GLY A 56 -2.07 5.14 0.48
CA GLY A 56 -1.24 6.27 0.06
C GLY A 56 0.25 5.96 0.18
N GLY A 57 1.07 6.62 -0.65
CA GLY A 57 2.54 6.50 -0.54
C GLY A 57 3.06 5.11 -0.91
N LEU A 58 2.44 4.44 -1.87
CA LEU A 58 2.93 3.18 -2.43
C LEU A 58 4.38 3.32 -2.90
N ARG A 59 5.20 2.32 -2.60
CA ARG A 59 6.55 2.20 -3.15
C ARG A 59 6.42 2.03 -4.67
N GLY A 60 6.98 2.96 -5.43
CA GLY A 60 7.06 2.82 -6.88
C GLY A 60 7.85 1.57 -7.24
N LYS A 61 7.44 0.84 -8.28
CA LYS A 61 8.19 -0.31 -8.80
C LYS A 61 9.49 0.07 -9.54
N TYR A 62 9.73 1.36 -9.73
CA TYR A 62 10.83 1.92 -10.52
C TYR A 62 11.65 2.94 -9.72
N ASP A 63 11.82 2.71 -8.43
CA ASP A 63 12.87 3.38 -7.65
C ASP A 63 14.22 2.69 -7.89
#